data_AF-A0A1U7NDB4-F1
#
_entry.id   AF-A0A1U7NDB4-F1
#
_cell.length_a   1.000
_cell.length_b   1.000
_cell.length_c   1.000
_cell.angle_alpha   90.00
_cell.angle_beta   90.00
_cell.angle_gamma   90.00
#
_symmetry.space_group_name_H-M   'P 1'
#
loop_
_entity.id
_entity.type
_entity.pdbx_description
1 polymer ?
#
loop_
_entity_poly.entity_id
_entity_poly.type
_entity_poly.pdbx_seq_one_letter_code
_entity_poly.pdbx_strand_id
1 'polypeptide(L)'
;INKLTIQYEKSQEENEANRKLIKSLTEQLDQANATILDLSAQIRLMAAQKYGRSSEKRKPDKKDDHDQPSGPSAETPAPGASARKRPVRSKARKPKESLEDLIKKMNLPVTDELHELSEDQRICSVCGTELTPIGRKLVRHEVRYIPGKLEIIRHYSVSYGCPECKRKSRDPRYLPGEFDIHPVMAKAPESLLFGKWVSPSLMALVITLKALYQLPVNRIRSIFSDLDFYAPSVSALNSWVNECAQTYFKPLFE
;
A
#
# COMPACT_ATOMS: atom_id res chain seq x y z
N ILE A 1 -44.64 -1.33 74.55
CA ILE A 1 -43.21 -1.00 74.78
C ILE A 1 -42.28 -1.87 73.89
N ASN A 2 -42.60 -3.14 73.60
CA ASN A 2 -41.71 -4.05 72.84
C ASN A 2 -41.50 -3.80 71.32
N LYS A 3 -42.43 -3.14 70.60
CA LYS A 3 -42.33 -3.07 69.12
C LYS A 3 -41.30 -2.05 68.62
N LEU A 4 -41.14 -0.94 69.34
CA LEU A 4 -40.19 0.13 69.03
C LEU A 4 -38.74 -0.27 69.34
N THR A 5 -38.52 -1.02 70.43
CA THR A 5 -37.20 -1.57 70.78
C THR A 5 -36.71 -2.59 69.76
N ILE A 6 -37.58 -3.52 69.33
CA ILE A 6 -37.25 -4.49 68.26
C ILE A 6 -36.94 -3.79 66.93
N GLN A 7 -37.64 -2.71 66.59
CA GLN A 7 -37.34 -1.91 65.39
C GLN A 7 -36.00 -1.18 65.51
N TYR A 8 -35.68 -0.65 66.69
CA TYR A 8 -34.40 0.00 66.95
C TYR A 8 -33.24 -0.99 66.86
N GLU A 9 -33.37 -2.18 67.46
CA GLU A 9 -32.37 -3.26 67.39
C GLU A 9 -32.10 -3.71 65.94
N LYS A 10 -33.16 -3.96 65.16
CA LYS A 10 -33.02 -4.28 63.72
C LYS A 10 -32.32 -3.17 62.93
N SER A 11 -32.60 -1.91 63.25
CA SER A 11 -31.91 -0.78 62.62
C SER A 11 -30.44 -0.70 63.03
N GLN A 12 -30.08 -1.06 64.27
CA GLN A 12 -28.68 -1.14 64.68
C GLN A 12 -27.95 -2.28 63.96
N GLU A 13 -28.56 -3.46 63.83
CA GLU A 13 -28.01 -4.59 63.07
C GLU A 13 -27.78 -4.24 61.59
N GLU A 14 -28.74 -3.56 60.96
CA GLU A 14 -28.62 -3.08 59.57
C GLU A 14 -27.50 -2.03 59.43
N ASN A 15 -27.38 -1.11 60.38
CA ASN A 15 -26.29 -0.14 60.40
C ASN A 15 -24.92 -0.80 60.58
N GLU A 16 -24.81 -1.84 61.40
CA GLU A 16 -23.59 -2.62 61.56
C GLU A 16 -23.24 -3.42 60.29
N ALA A 17 -24.24 -4.02 59.64
CA ALA A 17 -24.07 -4.71 58.36
C ALA A 17 -23.60 -3.73 57.27
N ASN A 18 -24.22 -2.56 57.18
CA ASN A 18 -23.83 -1.50 56.25
C ASN A 18 -22.41 -0.99 56.54
N ARG A 19 -22.02 -0.84 57.80
CA ARG A 19 -20.64 -0.46 58.18
C ARG A 19 -19.62 -1.53 57.78
N LYS A 20 -19.95 -2.81 57.93
CA LYS A 20 -19.10 -3.92 57.48
C LYS A 20 -18.98 -3.94 55.95
N LEU A 21 -20.09 -3.72 55.24
CA LEU A 21 -20.10 -3.64 53.78
C LEU A 21 -19.27 -2.46 53.26
N ILE A 22 -19.45 -1.27 53.84
CA ILE A 22 -18.67 -0.08 53.47
C ILE A 22 -17.17 -0.34 53.64
N LYS A 23 -16.76 -0.95 54.76
CA LYS A 23 -15.35 -1.32 54.99
C LYS A 23 -14.82 -2.29 53.92
N SER A 24 -15.61 -3.31 53.58
CA SER A 24 -15.23 -4.26 52.53
C SER A 24 -15.11 -3.59 51.16
N LEU A 25 -16.04 -2.70 50.82
CA LEU A 25 -16.01 -1.95 49.55
C LEU A 25 -14.83 -0.98 49.49
N THR A 26 -14.48 -0.30 50.60
CA THR A 26 -13.31 0.58 50.64
C THR A 26 -12.02 -0.21 50.46
N GLU A 27 -11.92 -1.39 51.07
CA GLU A 27 -10.75 -2.26 50.92
C GLU A 27 -10.63 -2.81 49.48
N GLN A 28 -11.74 -3.15 48.83
CA GLN A 28 -11.76 -3.52 47.42
C GLN A 28 -11.35 -2.34 46.51
N LEU A 29 -11.78 -1.12 46.82
CA LEU A 29 -11.36 0.09 46.09
C LEU A 29 -9.86 0.33 46.24
N ASP A 30 -9.32 0.17 47.45
CA ASP A 30 -7.88 0.34 47.69
C ASP A 30 -7.06 -0.71 46.94
N GLN A 31 -7.51 -1.97 46.94
CA GLN A 31 -6.90 -3.05 46.15
C GLN A 31 -6.97 -2.75 44.64
N ALA A 32 -8.12 -2.34 44.12
CA ALA A 32 -8.28 -1.99 42.72
C ALA A 32 -7.36 -0.82 42.33
N ASN A 33 -7.30 0.24 43.15
CA ASN A 33 -6.41 1.37 42.92
C ASN A 33 -4.93 0.96 42.91
N ALA A 34 -4.51 0.07 43.82
CA ALA A 34 -3.15 -0.47 43.83
C ALA A 34 -2.83 -1.24 42.52
N THR A 35 -3.77 -2.07 42.03
CA THR A 35 -3.59 -2.79 40.76
C THR A 35 -3.52 -1.84 39.55
N ILE A 36 -4.33 -0.78 39.53
CA ILE A 36 -4.30 0.23 38.47
C ILE A 36 -2.95 0.95 38.44
N LEU A 37 -2.42 1.31 39.61
CA LEU A 37 -1.11 1.94 39.71
C LEU A 37 0.00 1.03 39.17
N ASP A 38 0.01 -0.24 39.56
CA ASP A 38 1.00 -1.21 39.08
C ASP A 38 0.90 -1.42 37.55
N LEU A 39 -0.30 -1.67 37.03
CA LEU A 39 -0.53 -1.83 35.59
C LEU A 39 -0.13 -0.56 34.82
N SER A 40 -0.42 0.63 35.36
CA SER A 40 -0.01 1.89 34.74
C SER A 40 1.52 2.03 34.69
N ALA A 41 2.24 1.57 35.72
CA ALA A 41 3.70 1.55 35.74
C ALA A 41 4.27 0.58 34.71
N GLN A 42 3.68 -0.61 34.58
CA GLN A 42 4.04 -1.59 33.54
C GLN A 42 3.83 -1.04 32.13
N ILE A 43 2.70 -0.37 31.88
CA ILE A 43 2.42 0.29 30.59
C ILE A 43 3.45 1.37 30.29
N ARG A 44 3.79 2.23 31.28
CA ARG A 44 4.84 3.26 31.10
C ARG A 44 6.20 2.64 30.78
N LEU A 45 6.56 1.55 31.45
CA LEU A 45 7.81 0.83 31.20
C LEU A 45 7.83 0.24 29.79
N MET A 46 6.78 -0.45 29.37
CA MET A 46 6.66 -1.00 28.01
C MET A 46 6.65 0.09 26.94
N ALA A 47 5.99 1.22 27.20
CA ALA A 47 6.00 2.38 26.31
C ALA A 47 7.40 3.00 26.22
N ALA A 48 8.14 3.10 27.33
CA ALA A 48 9.52 3.54 27.34
C ALA A 48 10.46 2.56 26.62
N GLN A 49 10.21 1.25 26.67
CA GLN A 49 10.98 0.27 25.89
C GLN A 49 10.70 0.36 24.38
N LYS A 50 9.44 0.53 23.98
CA LYS A 50 9.04 0.58 22.55
C LYS A 50 9.30 1.93 21.90
N TYR A 51 9.12 3.02 22.62
CA TYR A 51 9.13 4.39 22.10
C TYR A 51 10.14 5.30 22.81
N GLY A 52 10.76 4.85 23.89
CA GLY A 52 11.84 5.59 24.53
C GLY A 52 13.08 5.64 23.64
N ARG A 53 13.84 6.73 23.76
CA ARG A 53 15.10 6.90 23.05
C ARG A 53 16.06 5.78 23.48
N SER A 54 16.33 4.83 22.59
CA SER A 54 17.50 3.97 22.74
C SER A 54 18.71 4.90 22.83
N SER A 55 19.38 4.89 23.99
CA SER A 55 20.56 5.71 24.25
C SER A 55 21.74 5.16 23.44
N GLU A 56 21.75 5.40 22.13
CA GLU A 56 23.02 5.57 21.44
C GLU A 56 23.63 6.86 21.98
N LYS A 57 24.76 6.74 22.68
CA LYS A 57 25.56 7.86 23.17
C LYS A 57 25.85 8.84 22.03
N ARG A 58 25.08 9.94 21.92
CA ARG A 58 25.45 11.12 21.14
C ARG A 58 26.13 12.14 22.06
N LYS A 59 27.33 12.57 21.67
CA LYS A 59 28.01 13.73 22.26
C LYS A 59 27.09 14.96 22.18
N PRO A 60 27.16 15.86 23.17
CA PRO A 60 26.15 16.89 23.33
C PRO A 60 26.41 18.00 22.32
N ASP A 61 25.43 18.27 21.46
CA ASP A 61 25.17 19.67 21.13
C ASP A 61 23.72 19.94 20.74
N LYS A 62 23.35 21.19 20.96
CA LYS A 62 22.06 21.70 21.46
C LYS A 62 20.83 21.56 20.52
N LYS A 63 19.67 21.59 21.20
CA LYS A 63 18.26 21.65 20.73
C LYS A 63 17.97 22.90 19.88
N ASP A 64 16.96 22.94 19.02
CA ASP A 64 15.50 23.17 19.27
C ASP A 64 14.76 23.08 17.90
N ASP A 65 13.44 23.03 17.69
CA ASP A 65 12.21 23.11 18.49
C ASP A 65 11.05 22.57 17.62
N HIS A 66 9.97 22.08 18.24
CA HIS A 66 8.58 22.56 18.10
C HIS A 66 7.64 21.57 18.79
N ASP A 67 7.14 21.89 19.99
CA ASP A 67 5.86 22.60 20.17
C ASP A 67 5.37 22.52 21.63
N GLN A 68 4.84 23.64 22.11
CA GLN A 68 4.61 24.01 23.52
C GLN A 68 3.24 23.50 24.05
N PRO A 69 2.86 23.62 25.36
CA PRO A 69 2.55 24.94 25.97
C PRO A 69 2.84 25.14 27.49
N SER A 70 3.09 26.44 27.81
CA SER A 70 2.73 27.24 29.01
C SER A 70 3.40 27.09 30.39
N GLY A 71 4.00 28.20 30.85
CA GLY A 71 4.26 28.55 32.27
C GLY A 71 5.49 29.47 32.48
N PRO A 72 5.41 30.65 33.12
CA PRO A 72 6.37 31.76 32.93
C PRO A 72 7.46 31.89 34.02
N SER A 73 8.65 32.40 33.67
CA SER A 73 9.40 33.35 34.52
C SER A 73 10.66 33.95 33.84
N ALA A 74 10.71 35.29 33.86
CA ALA A 74 11.82 36.23 34.08
C ALA A 74 13.13 36.28 33.22
N GLU A 75 13.30 37.48 32.60
CA GLU A 75 14.46 38.40 32.59
C GLU A 75 15.72 38.19 31.68
N THR A 76 15.76 38.97 30.57
CA THR A 76 16.81 39.81 29.90
C THR A 76 18.33 39.75 30.26
N PRO A 77 19.28 40.36 29.46
CA PRO A 77 19.43 40.55 27.99
C PRO A 77 20.89 40.42 27.37
N ALA A 78 20.99 40.15 26.04
CA ALA A 78 21.95 40.60 24.98
C ALA A 78 23.53 40.45 25.10
N PRO A 79 24.39 40.64 24.04
CA PRO A 79 24.18 40.86 22.58
C PRO A 79 25.07 40.03 21.58
N GLY A 80 24.58 39.87 20.34
CA GLY A 80 25.28 40.07 19.04
C GLY A 80 26.42 39.15 18.53
N ALA A 81 26.18 38.41 17.41
CA ALA A 81 27.11 38.30 16.26
C ALA A 81 26.51 37.53 15.05
N SER A 82 26.37 38.28 13.94
CA SER A 82 26.33 37.90 12.50
C SER A 82 26.10 36.43 12.07
N ALA A 83 24.94 36.19 11.44
CA ALA A 83 24.55 34.92 10.83
C ALA A 83 25.11 34.76 9.40
N ARG A 84 26.04 33.81 9.20
CA ARG A 84 26.44 33.34 7.87
C ARG A 84 25.65 32.07 7.51
N LYS A 85 24.66 32.20 6.61
CA LYS A 85 23.82 31.08 6.13
C LYS A 85 24.69 30.02 5.44
N ARG A 86 24.70 28.78 5.95
CA ARG A 86 25.28 27.61 5.26
C ARG A 86 24.14 26.82 4.58
N PRO A 87 24.33 26.35 3.34
CA PRO A 87 23.27 25.71 2.56
C PRO A 87 23.01 24.28 3.06
N VAL A 88 21.73 23.95 3.27
CA VAL A 88 21.25 22.60 3.57
C VAL A 88 21.42 21.76 2.29
N ARG A 89 22.30 20.75 2.33
CA ARG A 89 22.33 19.73 1.26
C ARG A 89 21.13 18.82 1.43
N SER A 90 20.16 18.93 0.51
CA SER A 90 19.07 17.97 0.37
C SER A 90 19.65 16.57 0.17
N LYS A 91 19.20 15.58 0.94
CA LYS A 91 19.53 14.18 0.67
C LYS A 91 18.96 13.85 -0.71
N ALA A 92 19.84 13.64 -1.69
CA ALA A 92 19.45 13.21 -3.01
C ALA A 92 18.58 11.95 -2.89
N ARG A 93 17.37 11.99 -3.47
CA ARG A 93 16.52 10.81 -3.59
C ARG A 93 17.33 9.75 -4.34
N LYS A 94 17.38 8.53 -3.80
CA LYS A 94 18.00 7.40 -4.49
C LYS A 94 17.37 7.29 -5.89
N PRO A 95 18.18 7.08 -6.95
CA PRO A 95 17.66 6.91 -8.29
C PRO A 95 16.64 5.76 -8.31
N LYS A 96 15.53 5.94 -9.01
CA LYS A 96 14.58 4.85 -9.26
C LYS A 96 15.35 3.75 -9.99
N GLU A 97 15.32 2.53 -9.45
CA GLU A 97 15.91 1.37 -10.11
C GLU A 97 15.28 1.19 -11.49
N SER A 98 16.08 0.78 -12.47
CA SER A 98 15.57 0.58 -13.82
C SER A 98 14.61 -0.61 -13.86
N LEU A 99 13.68 -0.57 -14.81
CA LEU A 99 12.70 -1.63 -15.04
C LEU A 99 13.37 -3.00 -15.24
N GLU A 100 14.47 -3.00 -15.99
CA GLU A 100 15.25 -4.20 -16.29
C GLU A 100 15.97 -4.75 -15.06
N ASP A 101 16.45 -3.89 -14.17
CA ASP A 101 17.07 -4.31 -12.91
C ASP A 101 16.05 -5.00 -12.01
N LEU A 102 14.79 -4.54 -12.00
CA LEU A 102 13.73 -5.17 -11.24
C LEU A 102 13.41 -6.58 -11.77
N ILE A 103 13.34 -6.74 -13.09
CA ILE A 103 13.12 -8.03 -13.75
C ILE A 103 14.28 -8.99 -13.45
N LYS A 104 15.54 -8.51 -13.55
CA LYS A 104 16.72 -9.31 -13.21
C LYS A 104 16.72 -9.76 -11.75
N LYS A 105 16.31 -8.89 -10.82
CA LYS A 105 16.19 -9.22 -9.39
C LYS A 105 15.10 -10.24 -9.09
N MET A 106 14.03 -10.27 -9.87
CA MET A 106 12.96 -11.26 -9.71
C MET A 106 13.41 -12.67 -10.08
N ASN A 107 14.40 -12.80 -10.98
CA ASN A 107 14.92 -14.10 -11.45
C ASN A 107 13.82 -15.07 -11.90
N LEU A 108 12.76 -14.55 -12.52
CA LEU A 108 11.63 -15.32 -13.02
C LEU A 108 11.81 -15.60 -14.53
N PRO A 109 11.29 -16.72 -15.05
CA PRO A 109 11.22 -16.97 -16.47
C PRO A 109 10.42 -15.86 -17.17
N VAL A 110 10.90 -15.40 -18.32
CA VAL A 110 10.28 -14.33 -19.11
C VAL A 110 9.72 -14.90 -20.39
N THR A 111 8.44 -14.66 -20.65
CA THR A 111 7.71 -15.11 -21.84
C THR A 111 7.20 -13.89 -22.62
N ASP A 112 7.37 -13.89 -23.94
CA ASP A 112 6.90 -12.81 -24.82
C ASP A 112 5.60 -13.22 -25.48
N GLU A 113 4.54 -12.44 -25.28
CA GLU A 113 3.26 -12.64 -25.95
C GLU A 113 3.07 -11.54 -26.99
N LEU A 114 2.96 -11.95 -28.26
CA LEU A 114 2.73 -11.07 -29.38
C LEU A 114 1.24 -11.03 -29.72
N HIS A 115 0.68 -9.81 -29.73
CA HIS A 115 -0.69 -9.55 -30.13
C HIS A 115 -0.70 -8.98 -31.54
N GLU A 116 -1.29 -9.75 -32.47
CA GLU A 116 -1.43 -9.43 -33.88
C GLU A 116 -2.88 -9.11 -34.24
N LEU A 117 -3.09 -8.33 -35.30
CA LEU A 117 -4.43 -8.14 -35.88
C LEU A 117 -4.86 -9.44 -36.57
N SER A 118 -6.14 -9.79 -36.47
CA SER A 118 -6.72 -10.87 -37.29
C SER A 118 -6.69 -10.49 -38.77
N GLU A 119 -6.73 -11.48 -39.66
CA GLU A 119 -6.68 -11.27 -41.11
C GLU A 119 -7.76 -10.31 -41.59
N ASP A 120 -8.98 -10.42 -41.06
CA ASP A 120 -10.11 -9.53 -41.39
C ASP A 120 -9.84 -8.05 -41.03
N GLN A 121 -9.04 -7.81 -39.99
CA GLN A 121 -8.69 -6.47 -39.51
C GLN A 121 -7.43 -5.91 -40.19
N ARG A 122 -6.74 -6.72 -41.01
CA ARG A 122 -5.57 -6.29 -41.78
C ARG A 122 -5.95 -5.60 -43.08
N ILE A 123 -7.18 -5.10 -43.22
CA ILE A 123 -7.63 -4.40 -44.43
C ILE A 123 -7.69 -2.90 -44.16
N CYS A 124 -7.07 -2.13 -45.06
CA CYS A 124 -7.10 -0.68 -44.99
C CYS A 124 -8.51 -0.13 -45.26
N SER A 125 -9.02 0.73 -44.37
CA SER A 125 -10.34 1.36 -44.50
C SER A 125 -10.47 2.38 -45.65
N VAL A 126 -9.35 2.91 -46.16
CA VAL A 126 -9.35 3.95 -47.23
C VAL A 126 -9.15 3.34 -48.61
N CYS A 127 -8.21 2.41 -48.76
CA CYS A 127 -7.83 1.86 -50.07
C CYS A 127 -8.07 0.37 -50.23
N GLY A 128 -8.56 -0.33 -49.20
CA GLY A 128 -8.84 -1.77 -49.25
C GLY A 128 -7.61 -2.67 -49.38
N THR A 129 -6.39 -2.11 -49.32
CA THR A 129 -5.14 -2.88 -49.40
C THR A 129 -4.82 -3.55 -48.07
N GLU A 130 -4.16 -4.71 -48.12
CA GLU A 130 -3.69 -5.40 -46.93
C GLU A 130 -2.61 -4.59 -46.18
N LEU A 131 -2.74 -4.52 -44.87
CA LEU A 131 -1.86 -3.80 -43.96
C LEU A 131 -0.62 -4.65 -43.66
N THR A 132 0.56 -4.03 -43.68
CA THR A 132 1.82 -4.72 -43.36
C THR A 132 2.29 -4.37 -41.94
N PRO A 133 2.91 -5.32 -41.22
CA PRO A 133 3.45 -5.05 -39.89
C PRO A 133 4.63 -4.09 -40.00
N ILE A 134 4.56 -2.98 -39.26
CA ILE A 134 5.61 -1.94 -39.19
C ILE A 134 6.58 -2.26 -38.05
N GLY A 135 6.06 -2.65 -36.89
CA GLY A 135 6.89 -2.90 -35.72
C GLY A 135 6.11 -3.42 -34.54
N ARG A 136 6.84 -3.74 -33.47
CA ARG A 136 6.26 -4.22 -32.20
C ARG A 136 6.53 -3.21 -31.08
N LYS A 137 5.51 -2.91 -30.29
CA LYS A 137 5.61 -2.03 -29.12
C LYS A 137 5.34 -2.83 -27.86
N LEU A 138 6.23 -2.73 -26.88
CA LEU A 138 6.02 -3.29 -25.55
C LEU A 138 4.92 -2.49 -24.84
N VAL A 139 3.80 -3.14 -24.56
CA VAL A 139 2.63 -2.52 -23.94
C VAL A 139 2.78 -2.51 -22.43
N ARG A 140 3.12 -3.66 -21.85
CA ARG A 140 3.27 -3.82 -20.39
C ARG A 140 3.94 -5.14 -20.01
N HIS A 141 4.22 -5.26 -18.73
CA HIS A 141 4.77 -6.46 -18.08
C HIS A 141 3.75 -6.93 -17.05
N GLU A 142 3.49 -8.23 -16.99
CA GLU A 142 2.61 -8.85 -15.99
C GLU A 142 3.33 -10.03 -15.34
N VAL A 143 3.07 -10.30 -14.06
CA VAL A 143 3.49 -11.55 -13.43
C VAL A 143 2.31 -12.53 -13.48
N ARG A 144 2.49 -13.65 -14.20
CA ARG A 144 1.52 -14.75 -14.30
C ARG A 144 1.83 -15.84 -13.29
N TYR A 145 0.78 -16.32 -12.65
CA TYR A 145 0.84 -17.49 -11.79
C TYR A 145 0.40 -18.72 -12.57
N ILE A 146 1.31 -19.69 -12.67
CA ILE A 146 1.03 -21.05 -13.09
C ILE A 146 1.14 -21.90 -11.82
N PRO A 147 0.26 -22.88 -11.55
CA PRO A 147 0.37 -23.68 -10.33
C PRO A 147 1.81 -24.19 -10.07
N GLY A 148 2.42 -23.68 -8.99
CA GLY A 148 3.80 -23.98 -8.58
C GLY A 148 4.90 -23.11 -9.19
N LYS A 149 4.61 -22.15 -10.08
CA LYS A 149 5.61 -21.27 -10.73
C LYS A 149 5.08 -19.86 -10.97
N LEU A 150 5.98 -18.87 -10.98
CA LEU A 150 5.70 -17.53 -11.51
C LEU A 150 6.48 -17.30 -12.79
N GLU A 151 5.89 -16.57 -13.73
CA GLU A 151 6.56 -16.10 -14.94
C GLU A 151 6.25 -14.62 -15.18
N ILE A 152 7.15 -13.91 -15.84
CA ILE A 152 6.95 -12.53 -16.29
C ILE A 152 6.54 -12.58 -17.76
N ILE A 153 5.44 -11.93 -18.07
CA ILE A 153 4.90 -11.86 -19.42
C ILE A 153 5.05 -10.45 -19.96
N ARG A 154 5.71 -10.35 -21.11
CA ARG A 154 5.85 -9.10 -21.85
C ARG A 154 4.84 -9.11 -22.99
N HIS A 155 3.82 -8.26 -22.88
CA HIS A 155 2.83 -8.12 -23.94
C HIS A 155 3.33 -7.13 -24.98
N TYR A 156 3.52 -7.61 -26.21
CA TYR A 156 3.86 -6.81 -27.37
C TYR A 156 2.63 -6.63 -28.27
N SER A 157 2.35 -5.39 -28.68
CA SER A 157 1.32 -5.10 -29.68
C SER A 157 2.01 -4.76 -31.00
N VAL A 158 1.59 -5.43 -32.08
CA VAL A 158 2.08 -5.15 -33.43
C VAL A 158 1.35 -3.96 -34.02
N SER A 159 2.13 -3.02 -34.56
CA SER A 159 1.64 -1.90 -35.36
C SER A 159 1.60 -2.30 -36.83
N TYR A 160 0.50 -1.96 -37.49
CA TYR A 160 0.29 -2.21 -38.91
C TYR A 160 0.09 -0.89 -39.63
N GLY A 161 0.56 -0.81 -40.87
CA GLY A 161 0.31 0.35 -41.72
C GLY A 161 0.11 -0.03 -43.17
N CYS A 162 -0.60 0.83 -43.88
CA CYS A 162 -0.88 0.60 -45.28
C CYS A 162 0.30 1.07 -46.13
N PRO A 163 0.96 0.19 -46.91
CA PRO A 163 2.07 0.57 -47.77
C PRO A 163 1.62 1.51 -48.90
N GLU A 164 0.45 1.25 -49.50
CA GLU A 164 -0.08 2.06 -50.60
C GLU A 164 -0.45 3.48 -50.17
N CYS A 165 -1.18 3.67 -49.07
CA CYS A 165 -1.50 4.99 -48.56
C CYS A 165 -0.24 5.79 -48.18
N LYS A 166 0.78 5.13 -47.61
CA LYS A 166 2.08 5.76 -47.33
C LYS A 166 2.84 6.17 -48.60
N ARG A 167 2.61 5.48 -49.72
CA ARG A 167 3.18 5.84 -51.03
C ARG A 167 2.40 7.01 -51.64
N LYS A 168 1.06 6.94 -51.66
CA LYS A 168 0.16 7.97 -52.22
C LYS A 168 0.24 9.30 -51.47
N SER A 169 0.33 9.28 -50.14
CA SER A 169 0.51 10.50 -49.32
C SER A 169 1.83 11.25 -49.64
N ARG A 170 2.83 10.58 -50.24
CA ARG A 170 4.10 11.20 -50.67
C ARG A 170 4.15 11.56 -52.16
N ASP A 171 3.17 11.17 -52.96
CA ASP A 171 3.13 11.47 -54.39
C ASP A 171 2.42 12.82 -54.59
N PRO A 172 3.08 13.84 -55.19
CA PRO A 172 2.51 15.18 -55.39
C PRO A 172 1.23 15.22 -56.24
N ARG A 173 0.86 14.11 -56.89
CA ARG A 173 -0.36 13.99 -57.70
C ARG A 173 -1.64 13.87 -56.87
N TYR A 174 -1.55 13.49 -55.60
CA TYR A 174 -2.71 13.33 -54.72
C TYR A 174 -2.88 14.51 -53.78
N LEU A 175 -4.11 14.76 -53.33
CA LEU A 175 -4.40 15.86 -52.41
C LEU A 175 -3.80 15.57 -51.02
N PRO A 176 -3.20 16.58 -50.35
CA PRO A 176 -2.76 16.44 -48.98
C PRO A 176 -3.91 16.00 -48.06
N GLY A 177 -3.71 14.97 -47.25
CA GLY A 177 -4.71 14.44 -46.30
C GLY A 177 -5.64 13.35 -46.84
N GLU A 178 -5.68 13.10 -48.16
CA GLU A 178 -6.59 12.11 -48.76
C GLU A 178 -6.23 10.65 -48.40
N PHE A 179 -4.94 10.36 -48.21
CA PHE A 179 -4.42 9.03 -47.90
C PHE A 179 -3.63 8.99 -46.59
N ASP A 180 -3.88 9.93 -45.67
CA ASP A 180 -3.22 9.95 -44.38
C ASP A 180 -3.89 8.97 -43.41
N ILE A 181 -3.20 7.87 -43.14
CA ILE A 181 -3.68 6.80 -42.25
C ILE A 181 -2.71 6.64 -41.10
N HIS A 182 -3.24 6.74 -39.89
CA HIS A 182 -2.49 6.40 -38.69
C HIS A 182 -2.28 4.88 -38.59
N PRO A 183 -1.09 4.43 -38.16
CA PRO A 183 -0.85 3.02 -37.93
C PRO A 183 -1.89 2.41 -36.98
N VAL A 184 -2.45 1.27 -37.37
CA VAL A 184 -3.42 0.53 -36.56
C VAL A 184 -2.64 -0.41 -35.66
N MET A 185 -2.90 -0.34 -34.35
CA MET A 185 -2.27 -1.22 -33.36
C MET A 185 -3.19 -2.39 -33.04
N ALA A 186 -2.65 -3.60 -32.97
CA ALA A 186 -3.38 -4.74 -32.44
C ALA A 186 -3.81 -4.49 -30.99
N LYS A 187 -5.09 -4.76 -30.66
CA LYS A 187 -5.60 -4.60 -29.29
C LYS A 187 -5.04 -5.72 -28.41
N ALA A 188 -4.07 -5.37 -27.56
CA ALA A 188 -3.63 -6.26 -26.49
C ALA A 188 -4.76 -6.45 -25.45
N PRO A 189 -4.83 -7.60 -24.76
CA PRO A 189 -5.80 -7.83 -23.68
C PRO A 189 -5.70 -6.70 -22.65
N GLU A 190 -6.78 -6.34 -21.98
CA GLU A 190 -6.72 -5.26 -20.98
C GLU A 190 -6.01 -5.73 -19.70
N SER A 191 -5.26 -4.83 -19.07
CA SER A 191 -4.60 -5.12 -17.79
C SER A 191 -5.66 -5.20 -16.69
N LEU A 192 -5.54 -6.17 -15.78
CA LEU A 192 -6.47 -6.25 -14.65
C LEU A 192 -6.48 -4.96 -13.83
N LEU A 193 -5.28 -4.49 -13.45
CA LEU A 193 -5.08 -3.22 -12.76
C LEU A 193 -4.07 -2.37 -13.56
N PHE A 194 -4.37 -1.08 -13.72
CA PHE A 194 -3.57 -0.21 -14.59
C PHE A 194 -2.19 0.09 -13.98
N GLY A 195 -1.12 -0.12 -14.74
CA GLY A 195 0.26 0.20 -14.33
C GLY A 195 0.87 -0.75 -13.30
N LYS A 196 0.20 -1.86 -12.95
CA LYS A 196 0.66 -2.86 -11.97
C LYS A 196 1.02 -4.16 -12.66
N TRP A 197 1.98 -4.90 -12.10
CA TRP A 197 2.49 -6.14 -12.71
C TRP A 197 1.74 -7.37 -12.21
N VAL A 198 0.41 -7.28 -12.15
CA VAL A 198 -0.42 -8.35 -11.62
C VAL A 198 -1.32 -8.87 -12.73
N SER A 199 -1.15 -10.14 -13.08
CA SER A 199 -2.07 -10.82 -13.97
C SER A 199 -3.34 -11.27 -13.23
N PRO A 200 -4.44 -11.58 -13.95
CA PRO A 200 -5.63 -12.17 -13.37
C PRO A 200 -5.36 -13.45 -12.57
N SER A 201 -4.48 -14.33 -13.07
CA SER A 201 -4.11 -15.58 -12.39
C SER A 201 -3.42 -15.36 -11.04
N LEU A 202 -2.47 -14.42 -10.97
CA LEU A 202 -1.78 -14.08 -9.74
C LEU A 202 -2.74 -13.42 -8.75
N MET A 203 -3.61 -12.53 -9.24
CA MET A 203 -4.59 -11.88 -8.40
C MET A 203 -5.60 -12.88 -7.82
N ALA A 204 -6.05 -13.85 -8.61
CA ALA A 204 -6.93 -14.93 -8.16
C ALA A 204 -6.30 -15.72 -7.00
N LEU A 205 -5.00 -16.05 -7.08
CA LEU A 205 -4.28 -16.68 -5.98
C LEU A 205 -4.27 -15.78 -4.73
N VAL A 206 -3.92 -14.51 -4.88
CA VAL A 206 -3.85 -13.55 -3.75
C VAL A 206 -5.22 -13.40 -3.08
N ILE A 207 -6.30 -13.25 -3.86
CA ILE A 207 -7.67 -13.15 -3.33
C ILE A 207 -8.07 -14.45 -2.64
N THR A 208 -7.76 -15.61 -3.21
CA THR A 208 -8.06 -16.91 -2.59
C THR A 208 -7.35 -17.02 -1.23
N LEU A 209 -6.06 -16.69 -1.16
CA LEU A 209 -5.32 -16.68 0.10
C LEU A 209 -5.89 -15.68 1.11
N LYS A 210 -6.32 -14.50 0.65
CA LYS A 210 -6.82 -13.42 1.52
C LYS A 210 -8.25 -13.63 2.01
N ALA A 211 -9.14 -14.13 1.16
CA ALA A 211 -10.58 -14.20 1.40
C ALA A 211 -11.02 -15.62 1.78
N LEU A 212 -10.56 -16.64 1.06
CA LEU A 212 -10.94 -18.04 1.35
C LEU A 212 -10.15 -18.58 2.56
N TYR A 213 -8.82 -18.43 2.55
CA TYR A 213 -7.95 -18.90 3.62
C TYR A 213 -7.70 -17.87 4.73
N GLN A 214 -8.30 -16.68 4.61
CA GLN A 214 -8.25 -15.61 5.61
C GLN A 214 -6.82 -15.21 6.06
N LEU A 215 -5.82 -15.39 5.18
CA LEU A 215 -4.44 -15.07 5.52
C LEU A 215 -4.21 -13.56 5.53
N PRO A 216 -3.52 -13.01 6.55
CA PRO A 216 -3.13 -11.62 6.53
C PRO A 216 -2.10 -11.38 5.41
N VAL A 217 -2.09 -10.18 4.83
CA VAL A 217 -1.21 -9.84 3.69
C VAL A 217 0.28 -10.06 4.00
N ASN A 218 0.69 -9.82 5.25
CA ASN A 218 2.06 -10.11 5.69
C ASN A 218 2.40 -11.61 5.57
N ARG A 219 1.45 -12.50 5.89
CA ARG A 219 1.62 -13.95 5.76
C ARG A 219 1.67 -14.37 4.30
N ILE A 220 0.82 -13.80 3.45
CA ILE A 220 0.85 -14.05 2.00
C ILE A 220 2.21 -13.67 1.42
N ARG A 221 2.75 -12.51 1.82
CA ARG A 221 4.09 -12.08 1.44
C ARG A 221 5.16 -13.07 1.90
N SER A 222 5.10 -13.54 3.15
CA SER A 222 6.03 -14.56 3.66
C SER A 222 5.97 -15.83 2.81
N ILE A 223 4.77 -16.34 2.50
CA ILE A 223 4.60 -17.52 1.64
C ILE A 223 5.26 -17.31 0.27
N PHE A 224 5.13 -16.13 -0.32
CA PHE A 224 5.79 -15.85 -1.61
C PHE A 224 7.31 -15.85 -1.45
N SER A 225 7.84 -15.28 -0.37
CA SER A 225 9.28 -15.35 -0.07
C SER A 225 9.77 -16.77 0.17
N ASP A 226 9.02 -17.60 0.89
CA ASP A 226 9.36 -18.99 1.20
C ASP A 226 9.37 -19.89 -0.05
N LEU A 227 8.58 -19.53 -1.07
CA LEU A 227 8.52 -20.21 -2.37
C LEU A 227 9.55 -19.67 -3.38
N ASP A 228 10.49 -18.83 -2.95
CA ASP A 228 11.44 -18.10 -3.80
C ASP A 228 10.73 -17.31 -4.94
N PHE A 229 9.48 -16.93 -4.70
CA PHE A 229 8.70 -16.12 -5.62
C PHE A 229 8.97 -14.63 -5.39
N TYR A 230 8.74 -13.84 -6.43
CA TYR A 230 8.67 -12.39 -6.27
C TYR A 230 7.63 -12.02 -5.20
N ALA A 231 8.07 -11.35 -4.13
CA ALA A 231 7.24 -10.94 -3.02
C ALA A 231 6.97 -9.42 -3.06
N PRO A 232 5.80 -8.98 -3.56
CA PRO A 232 5.44 -7.56 -3.60
C PRO A 232 5.37 -6.98 -2.18
N SER A 233 5.55 -5.67 -2.05
CA SER A 233 5.42 -5.01 -0.75
C SER A 233 4.01 -5.19 -0.17
N VAL A 234 3.89 -5.15 1.15
CA VAL A 234 2.60 -5.24 1.86
C VAL A 234 1.63 -4.17 1.36
N SER A 235 2.14 -2.95 1.15
CA SER A 235 1.36 -1.84 0.60
C SER A 235 0.89 -2.11 -0.84
N ALA A 236 1.75 -2.69 -1.69
CA ALA A 236 1.36 -3.08 -3.04
C ALA A 236 0.24 -4.13 -3.02
N LEU A 237 0.39 -5.21 -2.24
CA LEU A 237 -0.62 -6.25 -2.11
C LEU A 237 -1.96 -5.70 -1.61
N ASN A 238 -1.96 -4.86 -0.57
CA ASN A 238 -3.17 -4.20 -0.07
C ASN A 238 -3.82 -3.32 -1.16
N SER A 239 -3.01 -2.54 -1.87
CA SER A 239 -3.50 -1.71 -2.97
C SER A 239 -4.09 -2.54 -4.10
N TRP A 240 -3.52 -3.71 -4.42
CA TRP A 240 -4.06 -4.61 -5.43
C TRP A 240 -5.43 -5.17 -5.01
N VAL A 241 -5.53 -5.67 -3.78
CA VAL A 241 -6.79 -6.21 -3.22
C VAL A 241 -7.88 -5.15 -3.18
N ASN A 242 -7.57 -3.95 -2.69
CA ASN A 242 -8.55 -2.86 -2.59
C ASN A 242 -9.04 -2.39 -3.97
N GLU A 243 -8.13 -2.20 -4.93
CA GLU A 243 -8.51 -1.76 -6.28
C GLU A 243 -9.33 -2.83 -7.00
N CYS A 244 -8.95 -4.10 -6.86
CA CYS A 244 -9.74 -5.20 -7.42
C CYS A 244 -11.14 -5.27 -6.80
N ALA A 245 -11.26 -5.06 -5.49
CA ALA A 245 -12.55 -4.99 -4.81
C ALA A 245 -13.43 -3.85 -5.30
N GLN A 246 -12.87 -2.65 -5.44
CA GLN A 246 -13.61 -1.47 -5.89
C GLN A 246 -14.03 -1.56 -7.37
N THR A 247 -13.19 -2.12 -8.22
CA THR A 247 -13.44 -2.16 -9.67
C THR A 247 -14.33 -3.33 -10.08
N TYR A 248 -14.09 -4.53 -9.54
CA TYR A 248 -14.72 -5.77 -10.02
C TYR A 248 -15.75 -6.36 -9.06
N PHE A 249 -15.56 -6.23 -7.75
CA PHE A 249 -16.47 -6.83 -6.77
C PHE A 249 -17.53 -5.87 -6.23
N LYS A 250 -17.35 -4.56 -6.40
CA LYS A 250 -18.33 -3.55 -5.99
C LYS A 250 -19.76 -3.83 -6.51
N PRO A 251 -19.98 -4.22 -7.78
CA PRO A 251 -21.32 -4.54 -8.30
C PRO A 251 -21.98 -5.79 -7.68
N LEU A 252 -21.28 -6.58 -6.87
CA LEU A 252 -21.87 -7.74 -6.19
C LEU A 252 -22.54 -7.37 -4.87
N PHE A 253 -22.22 -6.19 -4.33
CA PHE A 253 -22.68 -5.74 -3.01
C PHE A 253 -23.59 -4.51 -3.07
N GLU A 254 -23.75 -3.90 -4.25
CA GLU A 254 -24.70 -2.82 -4.56
C GLU A 254 -25.87 -3.35 -5.39
#